data_AF-A0A2X3FG77-F1
#
_entry.id   AF-A0A2X3FG77-F1
#
_cell.length_a   1.000
_cell.length_b   1.000
_cell.length_c   1.000
_cell.angle_alpha   90.00
_cell.angle_beta   90.00
_cell.angle_gamma   90.00
#
_symmetry.space_group_name_H-M   'P 1'
#
loop_
_entity.id
_entity.type
_entity.pdbx_description
1 polymer ?
#
loop_
_entity_poly.entity_id
_entity_poly.type
_entity_poly.pdbx_seq_one_letter_code
_entity_poly.pdbx_strand_id
1 'polypeptide(L)'
;MRIEISRLHKRLGRTMIYVTHDQVEAMTLADKIVVLDAGRVAQVGKPLELYHYPADRFVAGFIGSPKMNFLPVKVTATAIDQVAG
;
A
#
# COMPACT_ATOMS: atom_id res chain seq x y z
N MET A 1 -2.60 -20.51 4.60
CA MET A 1 -2.39 -20.74 3.15
C MET A 1 -1.30 -19.84 2.53
N ARG A 2 -1.10 -18.59 2.99
CA ARG A 2 -0.09 -17.66 2.42
C ARG A 2 1.33 -18.22 2.22
N ILE A 3 1.84 -19.00 3.18
CA ILE A 3 3.22 -19.54 3.11
C ILE A 3 3.40 -20.48 1.92
N GLU A 4 2.40 -21.33 1.65
CA GLU A 4 2.44 -22.27 0.53
C GLU A 4 2.37 -21.55 -0.82
N ILE A 5 1.55 -20.49 -0.91
CA ILE A 5 1.45 -19.65 -2.12
C ILE A 5 2.78 -18.93 -2.38
N SER A 6 3.41 -18.38 -1.34
CA SER A 6 4.73 -17.73 -1.46
C SER A 6 5.82 -18.72 -1.92
N ARG A 7 5.84 -19.93 -1.35
CA ARG A 7 6.76 -21.01 -1.77
C ARG A 7 6.51 -21.43 -3.21
N LEU A 8 5.25 -21.54 -3.62
CA LEU A 8 4.88 -21.91 -4.98
C LEU A 8 5.33 -20.84 -5.99
N HIS A 9 5.10 -19.56 -5.68
CA HIS A 9 5.54 -18.43 -6.51
C HIS A 9 7.05 -18.48 -6.73
N LYS A 10 7.83 -18.62 -5.64
CA LYS A 10 9.30 -18.73 -5.70
C LYS A 10 9.77 -19.94 -6.50
N ARG A 11 9.07 -21.08 -6.39
CA ARG A 11 9.42 -22.31 -7.11
C ARG A 11 9.12 -22.24 -8.61
N LEU A 12 7.98 -21.66 -8.99
CA LEU A 12 7.53 -21.64 -10.38
C LEU A 12 8.09 -20.47 -11.19
N GLY A 13 8.40 -19.34 -10.54
CA GLY A 13 8.92 -18.14 -11.22
C GLY A 13 7.97 -17.58 -12.29
N ARG A 14 6.67 -17.88 -12.19
CA ARG A 14 5.64 -17.39 -13.12
C ARG A 14 5.01 -16.13 -12.57
N THR A 15 4.56 -15.23 -13.45
CA THR A 15 3.78 -14.06 -13.06
C THR A 15 2.48 -14.48 -12.38
N MET A 16 2.23 -13.95 -11.18
CA MET A 16 1.02 -14.21 -10.40
C MET A 16 0.30 -12.90 -10.11
N ILE A 17 -1.01 -12.88 -10.35
CA ILE A 17 -1.91 -11.81 -9.92
C ILE A 17 -2.76 -12.37 -8.78
N TYR A 18 -2.65 -11.77 -7.60
CA TYR A 18 -3.35 -12.21 -6.40
C TYR A 18 -4.26 -11.09 -5.90
N VAL A 19 -5.55 -11.38 -5.73
CA VAL A 19 -6.57 -10.41 -5.28
C VAL A 19 -7.00 -10.82 -3.88
N THR A 20 -6.94 -9.89 -2.93
CA THR A 20 -7.33 -10.14 -1.54
C THR A 20 -7.93 -8.88 -0.92
N HIS A 21 -8.78 -9.08 0.08
CA HIS A 21 -9.27 -8.03 0.96
C HIS A 21 -8.47 -7.97 2.27
N ASP A 22 -7.57 -8.93 2.51
CA ASP A 22 -6.72 -8.98 3.69
C ASP A 22 -5.43 -8.21 3.45
N GLN A 23 -5.26 -7.13 4.20
CA GLN A 23 -4.07 -6.30 4.13
C GLN A 23 -2.80 -7.05 4.55
N VAL A 24 -2.87 -7.98 5.51
CA VAL A 24 -1.72 -8.78 5.94
C VAL A 24 -1.23 -9.67 4.81
N GLU A 25 -2.15 -10.24 4.03
CA GLU A 25 -1.79 -11.01 2.83
C GLU A 25 -1.10 -10.12 1.79
N ALA A 26 -1.69 -8.97 1.47
CA ALA A 26 -1.11 -8.04 0.51
C ALA A 26 0.30 -7.57 0.93
N MET A 27 0.49 -7.26 2.21
CA MET A 27 1.76 -6.75 2.74
C MET A 27 2.86 -7.81 2.82
N THR A 28 2.52 -9.10 2.91
CA THR A 28 3.50 -10.18 3.12
C THR A 28 3.80 -11.00 1.86
N LEU A 29 2.91 -11.01 0.87
CA LEU A 29 3.05 -11.81 -0.35
C LEU A 29 3.51 -10.99 -1.56
N ALA A 30 3.12 -9.72 -1.64
CA ALA A 30 3.24 -8.97 -2.88
C ALA A 30 4.63 -8.34 -3.06
N ASP A 31 5.21 -8.51 -4.25
CA ASP A 31 6.34 -7.69 -4.69
C ASP A 31 5.89 -6.27 -5.06
N LYS A 32 4.64 -6.14 -5.51
CA LYS A 32 3.97 -4.89 -5.90
C LYS A 32 2.48 -4.98 -5.58
N ILE A 33 1.94 -3.95 -4.97
CA ILE A 33 0.52 -3.81 -4.65
C ILE A 33 -0.11 -2.79 -5.61
N VAL A 34 -1.30 -3.12 -6.10
CA VAL A 34 -2.18 -2.21 -6.86
C VAL A 34 -3.43 -1.98 -6.02
N VAL A 35 -3.68 -0.73 -5.62
CA VAL A 35 -4.88 -0.35 -4.89
C VAL A 35 -5.91 0.19 -5.87
N LEU A 36 -7.13 -0.34 -5.80
CA LEU A 36 -8.27 0.08 -6.60
C LEU A 36 -9.27 0.83 -5.73
N ASP A 37 -9.84 1.89 -6.27
CA ASP A 37 -10.92 2.68 -5.67
C ASP A 37 -11.98 2.92 -6.74
N ALA A 38 -13.23 2.52 -6.53
CA ALA A 38 -14.34 2.77 -7.45
C ALA A 38 -14.04 2.50 -8.96
N GLY A 39 -13.25 1.47 -9.27
CA GLY A 39 -12.87 1.10 -10.63
C GLY A 39 -11.66 1.85 -11.23
N ARG A 40 -11.04 2.78 -10.48
CA ARG A 40 -9.77 3.43 -10.85
C ARG A 40 -8.60 2.87 -10.03
N VAL A 41 -7.40 2.93 -10.62
CA VAL A 41 -6.16 2.68 -9.88
C VAL A 41 -5.84 3.90 -9.02
N ALA A 42 -5.84 3.72 -7.70
CA ALA A 42 -5.50 4.78 -6.75
C ALA A 42 -3.98 4.91 -6.60
N GLN A 43 -3.28 3.79 -6.40
CA GLN A 43 -1.82 3.77 -6.28
C GLN A 43 -1.25 2.40 -6.64
N VAL A 44 -0.01 2.40 -7.13
CA VAL A 44 0.79 1.19 -7.40
C VAL A 44 2.18 1.38 -6.79
N GLY A 45 2.70 0.37 -6.09
CA GLY A 45 4.01 0.48 -5.45
C GLY A 45 4.39 -0.76 -4.65
N LYS A 46 5.55 -0.71 -3.99
CA LYS A 46 5.96 -1.77 -3.04
C LYS A 46 5.14 -1.69 -1.76
N PRO A 47 4.96 -2.79 -1.00
CA PRO A 47 4.18 -2.76 0.24
C PRO A 47 4.53 -1.62 1.21
N LEU A 48 5.82 -1.42 1.49
CA LEU A 48 6.29 -0.36 2.39
C LEU A 48 6.15 1.05 1.81
N GLU A 49 6.15 1.19 0.49
CA GLU A 49 5.93 2.48 -0.16
C GLU A 49 4.49 2.95 0.02
N LEU A 50 3.51 2.05 -0.17
CA LEU A 50 2.11 2.39 0.08
C LEU A 50 1.82 2.67 1.56
N TYR A 51 2.55 1.99 2.46
CA TYR A 51 2.40 2.18 3.90
C TYR A 51 2.99 3.52 4.38
N HIS A 52 4.21 3.87 3.94
CA HIS A 52 4.89 5.09 4.38
C HIS A 52 4.49 6.33 3.57
N TYR A 53 4.20 6.16 2.28
CA TYR A 53 3.96 7.25 1.34
C TYR A 53 2.66 7.03 0.55
N PRO A 54 1.50 7.04 1.22
CA PRO A 54 0.22 6.96 0.53
C PRO A 54 0.00 8.22 -0.33
N ALA A 55 -0.40 8.01 -1.59
CA ALA A 55 -0.58 9.08 -2.57
C ALA A 55 -1.82 9.95 -2.30
N ASP A 56 -2.80 9.41 -1.60
CA ASP A 56 -4.02 10.13 -1.22
C ASP A 56 -4.58 9.63 0.12
N ARG A 57 -5.62 10.33 0.59
CA ARG A 57 -6.30 10.01 1.85
C ARG A 57 -7.01 8.66 1.83
N PHE A 58 -7.46 8.20 0.65
CA PHE A 58 -8.11 6.89 0.53
C PHE A 58 -7.09 5.79 0.77
N VAL A 59 -5.94 5.81 0.08
CA VAL A 59 -4.87 4.83 0.27
C VAL A 59 -4.34 4.86 1.69
N ALA A 60 -4.14 6.06 2.27
CA ALA A 60 -3.72 6.22 3.65
C ALA A 60 -4.68 5.60 4.67
N GLY A 61 -5.99 5.67 4.41
CA GLY A 61 -7.02 5.06 5.26
C GLY A 61 -7.29 3.58 4.96
N PHE A 62 -6.84 3.10 3.79
CA PHE A 62 -7.07 1.74 3.32
C PHE A 62 -5.90 0.80 3.63
N ILE A 63 -4.66 1.29 3.60
CA ILE A 63 -3.45 0.52 3.90
C ILE A 63 -3.10 0.70 5.39
N GLY A 64 -3.07 -0.41 6.12
CA GLY A 64 -2.81 -0.43 7.56
C GLY A 64 -4.05 -0.79 8.37
N SER A 65 -3.86 -1.69 9.34
CA SER A 65 -4.87 -2.11 10.30
C SER A 65 -4.24 -2.10 11.69
N PRO A 66 -4.74 -1.27 12.63
CA PRO A 66 -5.90 -0.37 12.51
C PRO A 66 -5.72 0.78 11.49
N LYS A 67 -6.84 1.35 11.01
CA LYS A 67 -6.84 2.44 10.01
C LYS A 67 -6.15 3.70 10.54
N MET A 68 -5.58 4.49 9.63
CA MET A 68 -4.99 5.79 9.97
C MET A 68 -6.02 6.77 10.53
N ASN A 69 -5.66 7.45 11.61
CA ASN A 69 -6.49 8.52 12.18
C ASN A 69 -6.35 9.79 11.33
N PHE A 70 -7.47 10.49 11.07
CA PHE A 70 -7.47 11.78 10.38
C PHE A 70 -8.07 12.85 11.27
N LEU A 71 -7.32 13.95 11.46
CA LEU A 71 -7.76 15.11 12.22
C LEU A 71 -7.85 16.33 11.30
N PRO A 72 -8.95 17.12 11.36
CA PRO A 72 -9.04 18.35 10.60
C PRO A 72 -8.09 19.40 11.18
N VAL A 73 -7.31 20.05 10.31
CA VAL A 73 -6.36 21.09 10.70
C VAL A 73 -6.49 22.31 9.79
N LYS A 74 -5.99 23.46 10.24
CA LYS A 74 -5.86 24.66 9.42
C LYS A 74 -4.39 25.02 9.32
N VAL A 75 -3.92 25.24 8.09
CA VAL A 75 -2.54 25.68 7.83
C VAL A 75 -2.39 27.12 8.32
N THR A 76 -1.38 27.39 9.14
CA THR A 76 -1.09 28.73 9.69
C THR A 76 0.11 29.41 9.02
N ALA A 77 1.05 28.63 8.49
CA ALA A 77 2.22 29.10 7.75
C ALA A 77 2.71 28.00 6.78
N THR A 78 3.51 28.36 5.77
CA THR A 78 4.13 27.41 4.83
C THR A 78 5.60 27.74 4.63
N ALA A 79 6.43 26.71 4.45
CA ALA A 79 7.85 26.83 4.13
C ALA A 79 8.23 25.70 3.16
N ILE A 80 9.23 25.94 2.30
CA ILE A 80 9.90 24.88 1.53
C ILE A 80 11.07 24.40 2.40
N ASP A 81 10.89 23.26 3.08
CA ASP A 81 12.02 22.54 3.65
C ASP A 81 12.69 21.74 2.53
N GLN A 82 13.90 22.14 2.15
CA GLN A 82 14.75 21.31 1.30
C GLN A 82 15.36 20.18 2.12
N VAL A 83 14.59 19.13 2.38
CA VAL A 83 15.17 17.86 2.82
C VAL A 83 15.75 17.18 1.60
N ALA A 84 17.02 17.49 1.32
CA ALA A 84 17.84 16.74 0.37
C ALA A 84 18.25 15.40 1.01
N GLY A 85 17.99 14.29 0.32
CA GLY A 85 18.55 12.97 0.64
C GLY A 85 17.51 11.87 0.73
#